data_AF-A0A8J2RFP9-F1
#
_entry.id   AF-A0A8J2RFP9-F1
#
_cell.length_a   1.000
_cell.length_b   1.000
_cell.length_c   1.000
_cell.angle_alpha   90.00
_cell.angle_beta   90.00
_cell.angle_gamma   90.00
#
_symmetry.space_group_name_H-M   'P 1'
#
loop_
_entity.id
_entity.type
_entity.pdbx_description
1 polymer ?
#
loop_
_entity_poly.entity_id
_entity_poly.type
_entity_poly.pdbx_seq_one_letter_code
_entity_poly.pdbx_strand_id
1 'polypeptide(L)'
;MSVGRSCDVVIVLELLSKLVHIVQLPLSKMNDQLNKTIQQWLPFGRPNGQQQLELINKPATTQKSMWLRSKPKIEVQVKEEVRMVASSRSVKAEVYGTVYFILEQDVDCSHSIRLELGFSKLPGIPSALFHPSVIVHWEKTNCTINIQQLLEKTFPLCHYNFTLEVPPIQPILKIRMEELGKVSIFIQLHISATTRNTLNRLEIRLPMPTGNRIARILAAVSPGLVSIVKDGSLLLWNLSPLSSSSNSKLKEDMTLSVDIVMERLDASLANAQALITFTSASSMSGAHLSLLQPTEFKLVSTSELKSSSYRVLNQDATDFV
;
A
#
# COMPACT_ATOMS: atom_id res chain seq x y z
N MET A 1 7.27 -33.24 -9.01
CA MET A 1 8.47 -34.10 -9.14
C MET A 1 9.20 -33.65 -10.41
N SER A 2 10.07 -32.63 -10.35
CA SER A 2 11.50 -32.68 -10.01
C SER A 2 12.36 -33.51 -10.98
N VAL A 3 12.94 -32.87 -12.01
CA VAL A 3 14.32 -33.15 -12.48
C VAL A 3 14.84 -31.89 -13.19
N GLY A 4 15.54 -31.02 -12.47
CA GLY A 4 16.21 -29.83 -13.03
C GLY A 4 17.39 -29.37 -12.17
N ARG A 5 17.89 -30.27 -11.31
CA ARG A 5 19.04 -30.06 -10.42
C ARG A 5 19.94 -31.28 -10.55
N SER A 6 20.82 -31.30 -11.54
CA SER A 6 21.88 -32.33 -11.57
C SER A 6 23.12 -31.96 -12.38
N CYS A 7 23.08 -31.03 -13.35
CA CYS A 7 24.28 -30.73 -14.15
C CYS A 7 25.22 -29.75 -13.44
N ASP A 8 24.72 -28.67 -12.85
CA ASP A 8 25.57 -27.64 -12.23
C ASP A 8 26.23 -28.12 -10.94
N VAL A 9 25.53 -28.98 -10.16
CA VAL A 9 26.06 -29.53 -8.91
C VAL A 9 27.17 -30.54 -9.17
N VAL A 10 27.08 -31.32 -10.26
CA VAL A 10 28.12 -32.30 -10.64
C VAL A 10 29.37 -31.57 -11.14
N ILE A 11 29.22 -30.51 -11.95
CA ILE A 11 30.36 -29.72 -12.43
C ILE A 11 31.06 -29.02 -11.26
N VAL A 12 30.32 -28.44 -10.31
CA VAL A 12 30.89 -27.76 -9.14
C VAL A 12 31.56 -28.74 -8.17
N LEU A 13 30.98 -29.92 -7.93
CA LEU A 13 31.59 -30.96 -7.08
C LEU A 13 32.84 -31.56 -7.72
N GLU A 14 32.87 -31.75 -9.04
CA GLU A 14 34.06 -32.25 -9.74
C GLU A 14 35.19 -31.21 -9.75
N LEU A 15 34.85 -29.92 -9.87
CA LEU A 15 35.78 -28.80 -9.71
C LEU A 15 36.35 -28.72 -8.29
N LEU A 16 35.50 -28.84 -7.26
CA LEU A 16 35.93 -28.81 -5.87
C LEU A 16 36.81 -30.02 -5.53
N SER A 17 36.47 -31.21 -6.01
CA SER A 17 37.26 -32.44 -5.82
C SER A 17 38.68 -32.31 -6.41
N LYS A 18 38.81 -31.73 -7.61
CA LYS A 18 40.12 -31.53 -8.27
C LYS A 18 40.91 -30.37 -7.67
N LEU A 19 40.24 -29.32 -7.19
CA LEU A 19 40.88 -28.20 -6.45
C LEU A 19 41.45 -28.64 -5.10
N VAL A 20 40.78 -29.54 -4.38
CA VAL A 20 41.27 -30.10 -3.11
C VAL A 20 42.61 -30.83 -3.29
N HIS A 21 42.84 -31.47 -4.45
CA HIS A 21 44.11 -32.13 -4.76
C HIS A 21 45.24 -31.14 -5.09
N ILE A 22 44.92 -29.91 -5.54
CA ILE A 22 45.91 -28.87 -5.84
C ILE A 22 46.42 -28.19 -4.55
N VAL A 23 45.57 -28.08 -3.53
CA VAL A 23 45.93 -27.46 -2.23
C VAL A 23 46.88 -28.33 -1.41
N GLN A 24 47.01 -29.62 -1.72
CA GLN A 24 47.92 -30.55 -1.02
C GLN A 24 49.35 -30.57 -1.60
N LEU A 25 49.66 -29.71 -2.59
CA LEU A 25 50.98 -29.65 -3.21
C LEU A 25 51.88 -28.56 -2.60
N PRO A 26 53.22 -28.77 -2.60
CA PRO A 26 54.17 -27.73 -2.25
C PRO A 26 53.98 -26.50 -3.14
N LEU A 27 54.09 -25.29 -2.57
CA LEU A 27 53.82 -24.01 -3.24
C LEU A 27 54.51 -23.87 -4.61
N SER A 28 55.70 -24.45 -4.76
CA SER A 28 56.50 -24.43 -5.98
C SER A 28 55.92 -25.22 -7.15
N LYS A 29 55.01 -26.17 -6.91
CA LYS A 29 54.37 -27.00 -7.95
C LYS A 29 52.92 -26.64 -8.23
N MET A 30 52.34 -25.78 -7.40
CA MET A 30 50.92 -25.40 -7.46
C MET A 30 50.62 -24.56 -8.71
N ASN A 31 51.53 -23.62 -9.05
CA ASN A 31 51.32 -22.68 -10.14
C ASN A 31 51.34 -23.36 -11.53
N ASP A 32 52.24 -24.34 -11.72
CA ASP A 32 52.35 -25.08 -12.99
C ASP A 32 51.15 -26.01 -13.24
N GLN A 33 50.62 -26.62 -12.17
CA GLN A 33 49.42 -27.44 -12.28
C GLN A 33 48.16 -26.61 -12.46
N LEU A 34 48.06 -25.46 -11.80
CA LEU A 34 46.93 -24.53 -11.98
C LEU A 34 46.89 -24.04 -13.42
N ASN A 35 48.03 -23.63 -13.98
CA ASN A 35 48.13 -23.19 -15.37
C ASN A 35 47.81 -24.30 -16.38
N LYS A 36 48.28 -25.54 -16.15
CA LYS A 36 47.90 -26.70 -17.00
C LYS A 36 46.41 -27.00 -16.97
N THR A 37 45.78 -26.86 -15.80
CA THR A 37 44.35 -27.12 -15.62
C THR A 37 43.51 -26.04 -16.31
N ILE A 38 43.93 -24.77 -16.21
CA ILE A 38 43.26 -23.65 -16.90
C ILE A 38 43.38 -23.79 -18.44
N GLN A 39 44.54 -24.20 -18.94
CA GLN A 39 44.80 -24.38 -20.39
C GLN A 39 44.02 -25.54 -21.02
N GLN A 40 43.63 -26.55 -20.23
CA GLN A 40 42.77 -27.65 -20.71
C GLN A 40 41.29 -27.26 -20.79
N TRP A 41 40.89 -26.14 -20.21
CA TRP A 41 39.49 -25.72 -20.05
C TRP A 41 39.09 -24.52 -20.92
N LEU A 42 40.03 -23.88 -21.62
CA LEU A 42 39.68 -22.93 -22.68
C LEU A 42 39.28 -23.71 -23.94
N PRO A 43 38.01 -23.68 -24.39
CA PRO A 43 37.70 -24.12 -25.73
C PRO A 43 38.35 -23.10 -26.69
N PHE A 44 38.94 -23.57 -27.79
CA PHE A 44 39.61 -22.80 -28.84
C PHE A 44 41.08 -22.42 -28.59
N GLY A 45 41.96 -23.38 -28.86
CA GLY A 45 43.38 -23.08 -29.10
C GLY A 45 44.23 -24.33 -29.25
N ARG A 46 44.28 -24.92 -30.45
CA ARG A 46 45.49 -25.65 -30.87
C ARG A 46 46.18 -24.89 -32.00
N PRO A 47 47.52 -24.87 -31.99
CA PRO A 47 48.33 -24.13 -32.94
C PRO A 47 48.58 -24.98 -34.20
N ASN A 48 48.51 -24.38 -35.39
CA ASN A 48 49.44 -24.59 -36.51
C ASN A 48 48.92 -23.94 -37.80
N GLY A 49 49.78 -23.12 -38.43
CA GLY A 49 49.88 -23.05 -39.89
C GLY A 49 48.95 -22.10 -40.64
N GLN A 50 49.48 -20.90 -40.92
CA GLN A 50 49.33 -20.12 -42.17
C GLN A 50 47.94 -19.99 -42.82
N GLN A 51 47.37 -18.77 -42.79
CA GLN A 51 47.06 -18.03 -44.02
C GLN A 51 46.69 -16.56 -43.74
N GLN A 52 47.53 -15.69 -44.29
CA GLN A 52 47.30 -14.35 -44.83
C GLN A 52 46.27 -13.42 -44.16
N LEU A 53 46.84 -12.35 -43.56
CA LEU A 53 46.20 -11.05 -43.41
C LEU A 53 45.85 -10.49 -44.79
N GLU A 54 44.58 -10.59 -45.19
CA GLU A 54 43.98 -9.64 -46.13
C GLU A 54 43.07 -8.69 -45.36
N LEU A 55 43.50 -7.43 -45.30
CA LEU A 55 42.65 -6.30 -44.90
C LEU A 55 41.50 -6.19 -45.91
N ILE A 56 40.38 -6.84 -45.61
CA ILE A 56 39.09 -6.50 -46.23
C ILE A 56 38.32 -5.64 -45.22
N ASN A 57 38.35 -4.34 -45.48
CA ASN A 57 37.41 -3.36 -44.96
C ASN A 57 35.98 -3.87 -45.12
N LYS A 58 35.38 -4.36 -44.03
CA LYS A 58 33.92 -4.48 -43.88
C LYS A 58 33.53 -3.77 -42.57
N PRO A 59 32.48 -2.95 -42.61
CA PRO A 59 32.23 -1.93 -41.60
C PRO A 59 31.96 -2.58 -40.24
N ALA A 60 32.37 -1.88 -39.19
CA ALA A 60 31.99 -2.18 -37.81
C ALA A 60 30.47 -2.34 -37.72
N THR A 61 29.99 -3.59 -37.77
CA THR A 61 28.66 -3.93 -37.30
C THR A 61 28.77 -4.02 -35.78
N THR A 62 28.80 -2.85 -35.16
CA THR A 62 28.22 -2.63 -33.84
C THR A 62 26.76 -3.09 -33.89
N GLN A 63 26.52 -4.40 -33.82
CA GLN A 63 25.29 -4.89 -33.21
C GLN A 63 25.46 -4.75 -31.70
N LYS A 64 25.38 -3.49 -31.25
CA LYS A 64 24.69 -3.21 -30.01
C LYS A 64 23.30 -3.83 -30.20
N SER A 65 23.08 -5.03 -29.66
CA SER A 65 21.73 -5.43 -29.30
C SER A 65 21.30 -4.41 -28.23
N MET A 66 20.73 -3.30 -28.69
CA MET A 66 20.00 -2.33 -27.88
C MET A 66 18.72 -3.01 -27.39
N TRP A 67 18.89 -3.97 -26.49
CA TRP A 67 17.89 -4.16 -25.46
C TRP A 67 18.05 -2.93 -24.57
N LEU A 68 17.22 -1.92 -24.77
CA LEU A 68 16.93 -0.95 -23.72
C LEU A 68 16.42 -1.76 -22.53
N ARG A 69 17.31 -2.28 -21.69
CA ARG A 69 16.93 -2.77 -20.37
C ARG A 69 16.45 -1.52 -19.63
N SER A 70 15.13 -1.44 -19.47
CA SER A 70 14.51 -0.44 -18.61
C SER A 70 15.25 -0.43 -17.27
N LYS A 71 15.53 0.76 -16.75
CA LYS A 71 16.11 0.91 -15.41
C LYS A 71 15.33 0.04 -14.42
N PRO A 72 15.99 -0.74 -13.56
CA PRO A 72 15.30 -1.53 -12.56
C PRO A 72 14.35 -0.66 -11.74
N LYS A 73 13.14 -1.15 -11.48
CA LYS A 73 12.08 -0.34 -10.87
C LYS A 73 11.91 -0.71 -9.40
N ILE A 74 11.94 0.32 -8.56
CA ILE A 74 11.49 0.26 -7.17
C ILE A 74 10.09 0.84 -7.14
N GLU A 75 9.13 0.04 -6.71
CA GLU A 75 7.80 0.49 -6.40
C GLU A 75 7.63 0.66 -4.89
N VAL A 76 6.99 1.75 -4.50
CA VAL A 76 6.63 2.00 -3.13
C VAL A 76 5.12 2.13 -3.04
N GLN A 77 4.52 1.36 -2.15
CA GLN A 77 3.08 1.38 -1.94
C GLN A 77 2.76 1.83 -0.52
N VAL A 78 2.11 2.98 -0.37
CA VAL A 78 1.60 3.47 0.91
C VAL A 78 0.17 2.96 1.09
N LYS A 79 -0.08 2.20 2.15
CA LYS A 79 -1.43 1.76 2.54
C LYS A 79 -1.78 2.36 3.88
N GLU A 80 -2.88 3.10 3.92
CA GLU A 80 -3.38 3.67 5.16
C GLU A 80 -4.79 3.17 5.50
N GLU A 81 -5.05 3.07 6.80
CA GLU A 81 -6.35 2.85 7.40
C GLU A 81 -6.65 4.00 8.36
N VAL A 82 -7.81 4.65 8.22
CA VAL A 82 -8.27 5.64 9.21
C VAL A 82 -9.33 5.03 10.11
N ARG A 83 -9.08 5.06 11.41
CA ARG A 83 -10.05 4.66 12.44
C ARG A 83 -10.55 5.90 13.14
N MET A 84 -11.86 6.02 13.21
CA MET A 84 -12.49 7.16 13.87
C MET A 84 -13.66 6.71 14.73
N VAL A 85 -13.78 7.34 15.89
CA VAL A 85 -14.99 7.29 16.72
C VAL A 85 -15.46 8.73 16.92
N ALA A 86 -16.69 9.01 16.50
CA ALA A 86 -17.36 10.30 16.69
C ALA A 86 -18.58 10.12 17.60
N SER A 87 -18.70 11.02 18.56
CA SER A 87 -19.78 11.13 19.54
C SER A 87 -20.18 12.60 19.68
N SER A 88 -21.25 12.88 20.43
CA SER A 88 -21.65 14.25 20.77
C SER A 88 -20.57 15.05 21.52
N ARG A 89 -19.70 14.36 22.28
CA ARG A 89 -18.71 14.98 23.17
C ARG A 89 -17.29 14.99 22.62
N SER A 90 -16.96 14.06 21.73
CA SER A 90 -15.59 13.89 21.26
C SER A 90 -15.52 13.24 19.89
N VAL A 91 -14.49 13.63 19.15
CA VAL A 91 -14.07 12.98 17.91
C VAL A 91 -12.62 12.56 18.10
N LYS A 92 -12.35 11.26 17.94
CA LYS A 92 -11.00 10.71 17.96
C LYS A 92 -10.74 10.03 16.63
N ALA A 93 -9.66 10.41 15.97
CA ALA A 93 -9.26 9.86 14.69
C ALA A 93 -7.78 9.47 14.72
N GLU A 94 -7.48 8.24 14.33
CA GLU A 94 -6.14 7.70 14.24
C GLU A 94 -5.92 7.12 12.85
N VAL A 95 -4.70 7.27 12.36
CA VAL A 95 -4.28 6.69 11.09
C VAL A 95 -3.22 5.65 11.36
N TYR A 96 -3.38 4.50 10.73
CA TYR A 96 -2.43 3.41 10.72
C TYR A 96 -1.96 3.22 9.29
N GLY A 97 -0.67 3.44 9.05
CA GLY A 97 -0.06 3.34 7.75
C GLY A 97 0.96 2.22 7.67
N THR A 98 1.12 1.66 6.49
CA THR A 98 2.22 0.77 6.15
C THR A 98 2.81 1.18 4.81
N VAL A 99 4.11 1.41 4.79
CA VAL A 99 4.88 1.62 3.56
C VAL A 99 5.42 0.27 3.12
N TYR A 100 5.08 -0.17 1.92
CA TYR A 100 5.65 -1.36 1.30
C TYR A 100 6.74 -0.94 0.32
N PHE A 101 7.88 -1.62 0.42
CA PHE A 101 8.94 -1.56 -0.58
C PHE A 101 8.80 -2.77 -1.51
N ILE A 102 8.84 -2.54 -2.81
CA ILE A 102 8.68 -3.57 -3.85
C ILE A 102 9.79 -3.39 -4.89
N LEU A 103 10.56 -4.44 -5.14
CA LEU A 103 11.57 -4.50 -6.18
C LEU A 103 11.05 -5.37 -7.33
N GLU A 104 10.80 -4.75 -8.50
CA GLU A 104 10.14 -5.44 -9.63
C GLU A 104 11.06 -6.42 -10.39
N GLN A 105 12.38 -6.34 -10.22
CA GLN A 105 13.33 -7.18 -10.95
C GLN A 105 14.26 -7.91 -9.99
N ASP A 106 14.72 -9.10 -10.39
CA ASP A 106 15.87 -9.78 -9.81
C ASP A 106 17.12 -8.96 -10.12
N VAL A 107 17.32 -7.90 -9.36
CA VAL A 107 18.54 -7.11 -9.39
C VAL A 107 19.43 -7.67 -8.31
N ASP A 108 20.62 -8.13 -8.67
CA ASP A 108 21.70 -8.38 -7.73
C ASP A 108 22.11 -7.03 -7.12
N CYS A 109 21.39 -6.61 -6.08
CA CYS A 109 21.66 -5.37 -5.35
C CYS A 109 22.88 -5.60 -4.44
N SER A 110 24.08 -5.55 -5.01
CA SER A 110 25.33 -5.49 -4.24
C SER A 110 25.55 -4.13 -3.56
N HIS A 111 24.69 -3.15 -3.86
CA HIS A 111 24.79 -1.77 -3.39
C HIS A 111 23.69 -1.44 -2.39
N SER A 112 24.04 -0.62 -1.39
CA SER A 112 23.10 -0.08 -0.42
C SER A 112 22.11 0.89 -1.08
N ILE A 113 20.80 0.68 -0.91
CA ILE A 113 19.77 1.60 -1.42
C ILE A 113 19.51 2.67 -0.36
N ARG A 114 19.64 3.95 -0.74
CA ARG A 114 19.35 5.10 0.13
C ARG A 114 18.08 5.80 -0.32
N LEU A 115 17.10 5.81 0.58
CA LEU A 115 15.79 6.44 0.39
C LEU A 115 15.61 7.54 1.43
N GLU A 116 14.80 8.52 1.12
CA GLU A 116 14.21 9.43 2.10
C GLU A 116 12.72 9.16 2.16
N LEU A 117 12.20 8.92 3.35
CA LEU A 117 10.76 8.84 3.64
C LEU A 117 10.35 10.12 4.36
N GLY A 118 9.46 10.88 3.74
CA GLY A 118 8.92 12.13 4.29
C GLY A 118 7.41 12.05 4.52
N PHE A 119 6.94 12.76 5.54
CA PHE A 119 5.52 12.88 5.89
C PHE A 119 5.05 14.33 5.76
N SER A 120 4.60 14.71 4.55
CA SER A 120 4.37 16.14 4.22
C SER A 120 3.16 16.78 4.91
N LYS A 121 2.24 15.98 5.46
CA LYS A 121 1.01 16.49 6.13
C LYS A 121 1.05 16.33 7.64
N LEU A 122 2.14 15.82 8.20
CA LEU A 122 2.29 15.62 9.64
C LEU A 122 3.06 16.78 10.26
N PRO A 123 2.61 17.31 11.42
CA PRO A 123 3.31 18.39 12.11
C PRO A 123 4.61 17.92 12.82
N GLY A 124 4.84 16.60 12.88
CA GLY A 124 5.99 16.02 13.58
C GLY A 124 6.27 14.57 13.17
N ILE A 125 7.20 13.94 13.89
CA ILE A 125 7.65 12.56 13.64
C ILE A 125 6.52 11.59 14.02
N PRO A 126 6.01 10.77 13.09
CA PRO A 126 5.06 9.73 13.45
C PRO A 126 5.74 8.65 14.28
N SER A 127 4.97 7.98 15.15
CA SER A 127 5.46 6.75 15.78
C SER A 127 5.57 5.68 14.70
N ALA A 128 6.80 5.26 14.38
CA ALA A 128 7.09 4.37 13.28
C ALA A 128 7.99 3.19 13.71
N LEU A 129 7.64 2.00 13.25
CA LEU A 129 8.37 0.75 13.43
C LEU A 129 8.90 0.31 12.07
N PHE A 130 10.22 0.22 11.95
CA PHE A 130 10.88 -0.13 10.69
C PHE A 130 11.26 -1.60 10.63
N HIS A 131 11.39 -2.10 9.40
CA HIS A 131 11.90 -3.44 9.16
C HIS A 131 13.33 -3.61 9.72
N PRO A 132 13.68 -4.75 10.33
CA PRO A 132 15.01 -4.94 10.92
C PRO A 132 16.19 -4.82 9.94
N SER A 133 15.94 -4.98 8.63
CA SER A 133 16.97 -4.88 7.59
C SER A 133 17.32 -3.45 7.19
N VAL A 134 16.65 -2.43 7.76
CA VAL A 134 16.88 -1.04 7.40
C VAL A 134 17.50 -0.23 8.53
N ILE A 135 18.47 0.60 8.17
CA ILE A 135 19.09 1.56 9.07
C ILE A 135 18.41 2.92 8.84
N VAL A 136 17.90 3.51 9.91
CA VAL A 136 17.08 4.72 9.84
C VAL A 136 17.77 5.85 10.58
N HIS A 137 17.80 7.02 9.96
CA HIS A 137 18.25 8.26 10.58
C HIS A 137 17.18 9.33 10.42
N TRP A 138 16.68 9.88 11.52
CA TRP A 138 15.62 10.89 11.53
C TRP A 138 16.19 12.31 11.47
N GLU A 139 15.63 13.12 10.58
CA GLU A 139 15.87 14.55 10.47
C GLU A 139 14.51 15.28 10.40
N LYS A 140 13.99 15.70 11.57
CA LYS A 140 12.63 16.27 11.69
C LYS A 140 11.59 15.31 11.07
N THR A 141 10.77 15.77 10.13
CA THR A 141 9.69 15.00 9.49
C THR A 141 10.15 14.01 8.40
N ASN A 142 11.44 14.03 8.07
CA ASN A 142 12.02 13.13 7.07
C ASN A 142 12.93 12.10 7.78
N CYS A 143 13.02 10.91 7.20
CA CYS A 143 14.03 9.94 7.62
C CYS A 143 14.78 9.39 6.42
N THR A 144 16.11 9.34 6.57
CA THR A 144 16.98 8.63 5.65
C THR A 144 16.93 7.16 6.00
N ILE A 145 16.65 6.32 5.01
CA ILE A 145 16.55 4.87 5.10
C ILE A 145 17.66 4.28 4.24
N ASN A 146 18.48 3.45 4.86
CA ASN A 146 19.53 2.70 4.18
C ASN A 146 19.22 1.21 4.23
N ILE A 147 19.03 0.60 3.06
CA ILE A 147 18.79 -0.82 2.88
C ILE A 147 20.11 -1.46 2.45
N GLN A 148 20.75 -2.21 3.34
CA GLN A 148 22.08 -2.79 3.08
C GLN A 148 22.02 -4.14 2.37
N GLN A 149 21.00 -4.96 2.65
CA GLN A 149 20.81 -6.26 2.03
C GLN A 149 19.31 -6.51 1.77
N LEU A 150 18.99 -6.83 0.52
CA LEU A 150 17.65 -7.19 0.08
C LEU A 150 17.52 -8.71 0.07
N LEU A 151 16.90 -9.26 1.11
CA LEU A 151 16.56 -10.70 1.18
C LEU A 151 15.22 -11.00 0.51
N GLU A 152 14.31 -10.01 0.51
CA GLU A 152 12.95 -10.14 0.00
C GLU A 152 12.68 -9.07 -1.06
N LYS A 153 11.97 -9.46 -2.12
CA LYS A 153 11.55 -8.53 -3.18
C LYS A 153 10.47 -7.56 -2.73
N THR A 154 9.62 -8.00 -1.82
CA THR A 154 8.49 -7.21 -1.31
C THR A 154 8.42 -7.38 0.19
N PHE A 155 8.55 -6.29 0.93
CA PHE A 155 8.46 -6.32 2.39
C PHE A 155 7.88 -5.00 2.93
N PRO A 156 7.25 -5.02 4.12
CA PRO A 156 6.83 -3.80 4.78
C PRO A 156 8.08 -3.05 5.26
N LEU A 157 8.32 -1.88 4.68
CA LEU A 157 9.45 -1.03 5.05
C LEU A 157 9.26 -0.44 6.45
N CYS A 158 8.06 0.07 6.72
CA CYS A 158 7.67 0.51 8.04
C CYS A 158 6.16 0.48 8.24
N HIS A 159 5.78 0.39 9.51
CA HIS A 159 4.44 0.68 10.01
C HIS A 159 4.50 1.98 10.78
N TYR A 160 3.52 2.86 10.60
CA TYR A 160 3.44 4.11 11.34
C TYR A 160 2.03 4.39 11.81
N ASN A 161 1.93 5.15 12.90
CA ASN A 161 0.66 5.69 13.35
C ASN A 161 0.78 7.14 13.82
N PHE A 162 -0.35 7.85 13.73
CA PHE A 162 -0.49 9.19 14.26
C PHE A 162 -1.96 9.53 14.51
N THR A 163 -2.19 10.49 15.40
CA THR A 163 -3.50 11.05 15.67
C THR A 163 -3.80 12.18 14.68
N LEU A 164 -4.99 12.15 14.09
CA LEU A 164 -5.49 13.25 13.25
C LEU A 164 -6.17 14.30 14.13
N GLU A 165 -5.73 15.55 14.03
CA GLU A 165 -6.42 16.68 14.65
C GLU A 165 -7.79 16.92 14.01
N VAL A 166 -7.85 16.82 12.69
CA VAL A 166 -9.09 17.00 11.91
C VAL A 166 -9.33 15.76 11.05
N PRO A 167 -10.45 15.04 11.24
CA PRO A 167 -10.76 13.89 10.40
C PRO A 167 -11.17 14.34 8.99
N PRO A 168 -10.92 13.51 7.95
CA PRO A 168 -11.26 13.84 6.57
C PRO A 168 -12.77 13.93 6.30
N ILE A 169 -13.58 13.29 7.13
CA ILE A 169 -15.04 13.38 7.11
C ILE A 169 -15.49 13.57 8.56
N GLN A 170 -16.22 14.66 8.83
CA GLN A 170 -16.88 14.92 10.10
C GLN A 170 -18.36 14.58 9.99
N PRO A 171 -18.81 13.47 10.61
CA PRO A 171 -20.18 13.03 10.51
C PRO A 171 -21.04 13.48 11.68
N ILE A 172 -22.30 13.73 11.41
CA ILE A 172 -23.36 13.96 12.40
C ILE A 172 -24.43 12.90 12.15
N LEU A 173 -24.81 12.17 13.19
CA LEU A 173 -25.90 11.21 13.19
C LEU A 173 -26.92 11.61 14.25
N LYS A 174 -28.18 11.76 13.84
CA LYS A 174 -29.31 11.98 14.74
C LYS A 174 -30.43 11.02 14.38
N ILE A 175 -30.93 10.32 15.39
CA ILE A 175 -32.05 9.39 15.24
C ILE A 175 -33.12 9.80 16.23
N ARG A 176 -34.31 10.10 15.71
CA ARG A 176 -35.46 10.51 16.50
C ARG A 176 -36.57 9.49 16.35
N MET A 177 -37.03 8.98 17.47
CA MET A 177 -38.20 8.11 17.53
C MET A 177 -39.44 9.01 17.58
N GLU A 178 -40.37 8.75 16.69
CA GLU A 178 -41.65 9.44 16.61
C GLU A 178 -42.79 8.51 17.03
N GLU A 179 -44.01 9.04 17.03
CA GLU A 179 -45.20 8.25 17.35
C GLU A 179 -45.44 7.13 16.33
N LEU A 180 -46.13 6.07 16.77
CA LEU A 180 -46.61 4.99 15.91
C LEU A 180 -45.50 4.23 15.16
N GLY A 181 -44.31 4.10 15.75
CA GLY A 181 -43.21 3.33 15.17
C GLY A 181 -42.50 4.01 13.99
N LYS A 182 -42.74 5.31 13.79
CA LYS A 182 -42.00 6.13 12.85
C LYS A 182 -40.66 6.53 13.45
N VAL A 183 -39.63 6.59 12.61
CA VAL A 183 -38.30 7.01 13.00
C VAL A 183 -37.75 7.93 11.93
N SER A 184 -37.22 9.07 12.35
CA SER A 184 -36.59 10.07 11.50
C SER A 184 -35.08 10.02 11.71
N ILE A 185 -34.34 9.72 10.65
CA ILE A 185 -32.89 9.56 10.66
C ILE A 185 -32.27 10.69 9.83
N PHE A 186 -31.36 11.41 10.47
CA PHE A 186 -30.59 12.48 9.84
C PHE A 186 -29.11 12.14 9.91
N ILE A 187 -28.45 12.12 8.74
CA ILE A 187 -27.00 11.96 8.61
C ILE A 187 -26.45 13.12 7.80
N GLN A 188 -25.50 13.86 8.36
CA GLN A 188 -24.76 14.90 7.65
C GLN A 188 -23.28 14.56 7.65
N LEU A 189 -22.63 14.70 6.51
CA LEU A 189 -21.20 14.48 6.32
C LEU A 189 -20.57 15.78 5.86
N HIS A 190 -19.71 16.34 6.70
CA HIS A 190 -18.86 17.47 6.33
C HIS A 190 -17.51 16.94 5.84
N ILE A 191 -17.23 17.10 4.54
CA ILE A 191 -16.08 16.51 3.87
C ILE A 191 -15.00 17.58 3.69
N SER A 192 -13.81 17.31 4.25
CA SER A 192 -12.69 18.24 4.17
C SER A 192 -12.28 18.51 2.72
N ALA A 193 -11.85 19.73 2.42
CA ALA A 193 -11.47 20.15 1.07
C ALA A 193 -10.35 19.28 0.47
N THR A 194 -9.43 18.79 1.32
CA THR A 194 -8.30 17.94 0.93
C THR A 194 -8.71 16.53 0.53
N THR A 195 -9.82 16.01 1.07
CA THR A 195 -10.28 14.64 0.83
C THR A 195 -11.33 14.58 -0.28
N ARG A 196 -12.15 15.64 -0.40
CA ARG A 196 -13.30 15.77 -1.31
C ARG A 196 -13.04 15.34 -2.75
N ASN A 197 -11.85 15.64 -3.29
CA ASN A 197 -11.51 15.35 -4.69
C ASN A 197 -10.86 13.98 -4.90
N THR A 198 -10.62 13.23 -3.83
CA THR A 198 -9.87 11.97 -3.85
C THR A 198 -10.67 10.78 -3.34
N LEU A 199 -11.87 11.04 -2.81
CA LEU A 199 -12.83 10.03 -2.37
C LEU A 199 -13.44 9.29 -3.56
N ASN A 200 -13.42 7.96 -3.51
CA ASN A 200 -13.96 7.13 -4.58
C ASN A 200 -15.23 6.38 -4.15
N ARG A 201 -15.15 5.52 -3.13
CA ARG A 201 -16.26 4.67 -2.70
C ARG A 201 -16.76 5.11 -1.34
N LEU A 202 -17.76 5.98 -1.24
CA LEU A 202 -18.31 6.41 0.05
C LEU A 202 -19.63 5.70 0.33
N GLU A 203 -19.68 4.98 1.45
CA GLU A 203 -20.82 4.19 1.86
C GLU A 203 -21.06 4.32 3.37
N ILE A 204 -22.32 4.51 3.74
CA ILE A 204 -22.77 4.65 5.12
C ILE A 204 -23.76 3.54 5.42
N ARG A 205 -23.45 2.78 6.46
CA ARG A 205 -24.23 1.63 6.94
C ARG A 205 -24.75 1.95 8.32
N LEU A 206 -26.06 1.97 8.51
CA LEU A 206 -26.69 2.08 9.81
C LEU A 206 -27.33 0.73 10.17
N PRO A 207 -26.58 -0.19 10.81
CA PRO A 207 -27.15 -1.44 11.31
C PRO A 207 -28.18 -1.15 12.40
N MET A 208 -29.31 -1.84 12.31
CA MET A 208 -30.34 -1.79 13.34
C MET A 208 -29.93 -2.67 14.53
N PRO A 209 -30.00 -2.18 15.79
CA PRO A 209 -29.76 -3.01 16.98
C PRO A 209 -30.72 -4.19 17.05
N THR A 210 -30.31 -5.27 17.71
CA THR A 210 -31.08 -6.52 17.81
C THR A 210 -32.53 -6.25 18.20
N GLY A 211 -33.48 -6.85 17.46
CA GLY A 211 -34.91 -6.68 17.69
C GLY A 211 -35.55 -5.55 16.88
N ASN A 212 -34.77 -4.58 16.40
CA ASN A 212 -35.27 -3.52 15.51
C ASN A 212 -35.25 -3.96 14.04
N ARG A 213 -36.30 -3.63 13.31
CA ARG A 213 -36.42 -3.97 11.88
C ARG A 213 -37.16 -2.90 11.11
N ILE A 214 -36.59 -2.45 10.00
CA ILE A 214 -37.20 -1.48 9.11
C ILE A 214 -38.22 -2.18 8.20
N ALA A 215 -39.46 -1.73 8.23
CA ALA A 215 -40.50 -2.24 7.33
C ALA A 215 -40.42 -1.57 5.95
N ARG A 216 -40.30 -0.24 5.92
CA ARG A 216 -40.22 0.55 4.68
C ARG A 216 -39.67 1.95 4.91
N ILE A 217 -39.14 2.55 3.85
CA ILE A 217 -38.83 3.98 3.76
C ILE A 217 -40.09 4.74 3.35
N LEU A 218 -40.45 5.80 4.05
CA LEU A 218 -41.56 6.69 3.71
C LEU A 218 -41.10 7.84 2.80
N ALA A 219 -40.01 8.49 3.17
CA ALA A 219 -39.43 9.61 2.45
C ALA A 219 -37.92 9.59 2.63
N ALA A 220 -37.17 9.95 1.59
CA ALA A 220 -35.73 10.10 1.63
C ALA A 220 -35.30 11.30 0.79
N VAL A 221 -34.57 12.23 1.40
CA VAL A 221 -33.87 13.32 0.71
C VAL A 221 -32.38 13.02 0.79
N SER A 222 -31.77 12.73 -0.36
CA SER A 222 -30.38 12.29 -0.42
C SER A 222 -29.73 12.61 -1.78
N PRO A 223 -28.43 12.96 -1.80
CA PRO A 223 -27.64 13.03 -3.02
C PRO A 223 -27.20 11.65 -3.57
N GLY A 224 -27.61 10.54 -2.96
CA GLY A 224 -27.31 9.19 -3.47
C GLY A 224 -28.40 8.16 -3.16
N LEU A 225 -28.06 6.87 -3.34
CA LEU A 225 -29.02 5.79 -3.21
C LEU A 225 -29.20 5.40 -1.74
N VAL A 226 -30.44 5.37 -1.28
CA VAL A 226 -30.82 4.89 0.05
C VAL A 226 -31.61 3.59 -0.13
N SER A 227 -31.23 2.56 0.62
CA SER A 227 -31.87 1.25 0.52
C SER A 227 -31.92 0.55 1.88
N ILE A 228 -32.93 -0.29 2.03
CA ILE A 228 -33.02 -1.24 3.14
C ILE A 228 -32.42 -2.56 2.64
N VAL A 229 -31.47 -3.11 3.38
CA VAL A 229 -30.81 -4.38 3.05
C VAL A 229 -30.86 -5.33 4.25
N LYS A 230 -30.49 -6.60 4.03
CA LYS A 230 -30.51 -7.66 5.04
C LYS A 230 -31.87 -7.75 5.74
N ASP A 231 -32.92 -7.86 4.94
CA ASP A 231 -34.29 -8.04 5.40
C ASP A 231 -34.76 -6.98 6.40
N GLY A 232 -34.31 -5.72 6.31
CA GLY A 232 -34.73 -4.67 7.27
C GLY A 232 -33.78 -4.43 8.42
N SER A 233 -32.68 -5.18 8.54
CA SER A 233 -31.73 -5.02 9.64
C SER A 233 -30.63 -3.99 9.38
N LEU A 234 -30.57 -3.39 8.19
CA LEU A 234 -29.53 -2.44 7.81
C LEU A 234 -30.09 -1.39 6.83
N LEU A 235 -29.95 -0.12 7.19
CA LEU A 235 -30.12 0.99 6.27
C LEU A 235 -28.79 1.31 5.60
N LEU A 236 -28.79 1.35 4.28
CA LEU A 236 -27.60 1.59 3.46
C LEU A 236 -27.77 2.89 2.68
N TRP A 237 -26.83 3.81 2.84
CA TRP A 237 -26.71 5.01 2.03
C TRP A 237 -25.42 4.93 1.21
N ASN A 238 -25.58 4.72 -0.09
CA ASN A 238 -24.48 4.57 -1.04
C ASN A 238 -24.34 5.83 -1.89
N LEU A 239 -23.16 6.43 -1.84
CA LEU A 239 -22.78 7.60 -2.61
C LEU A 239 -21.89 7.24 -3.81
N SER A 240 -21.74 5.95 -4.15
CA SER A 240 -20.88 5.49 -5.25
C SER A 240 -21.68 5.16 -6.53
N PRO A 241 -21.17 5.47 -7.74
CA PRO A 241 -20.01 6.29 -8.06
C PRO A 241 -20.43 7.75 -8.29
N LEU A 242 -19.97 8.66 -7.43
CA LEU A 242 -19.93 10.09 -7.73
C LEU A 242 -18.84 10.38 -8.77
N SER A 243 -18.94 9.85 -9.98
CA SER A 243 -18.28 10.35 -11.20
C SER A 243 -18.38 9.36 -12.36
N SER A 244 -19.03 9.78 -13.44
CA SER A 244 -18.55 9.50 -14.80
C SER A 244 -18.21 10.79 -15.56
N SER A 245 -18.42 11.98 -14.97
CA SER A 245 -17.95 13.24 -15.53
C SER A 245 -16.83 13.82 -14.67
N SER A 246 -15.76 14.23 -15.34
CA SER A 246 -14.51 14.77 -14.78
C SER A 246 -14.64 16.04 -13.94
N ASN A 247 -15.86 16.49 -13.63
CA ASN A 247 -16.14 17.76 -12.94
C ASN A 247 -17.15 17.68 -11.79
N SER A 248 -17.71 16.51 -11.45
CA SER A 248 -18.62 16.40 -10.30
C SER A 248 -17.84 16.32 -8.99
N LYS A 249 -17.33 17.46 -8.51
CA LYS A 249 -16.79 17.55 -7.15
C LYS A 249 -17.90 17.24 -6.16
N LEU A 250 -17.59 16.39 -5.18
CA LEU A 250 -18.44 16.19 -4.00
C LEU A 250 -18.78 17.53 -3.37
N LYS A 251 -20.02 17.72 -2.91
CA LYS A 251 -20.35 18.91 -2.11
C LYS A 251 -19.64 18.83 -0.76
N GLU A 252 -19.44 19.99 -0.16
CA GLU A 252 -18.88 20.13 1.19
C GLU A 252 -19.69 19.37 2.23
N ASP A 253 -20.99 19.62 2.19
CA ASP A 253 -21.96 19.01 3.06
C ASP A 253 -22.87 18.10 2.24
N MET A 254 -22.89 16.84 2.63
CA MET A 254 -23.77 15.82 2.08
C MET A 254 -24.74 15.40 3.18
N THR A 255 -26.03 15.50 2.89
CA THR A 255 -27.09 15.26 3.87
C THR A 255 -28.03 14.17 3.41
N LEU A 256 -28.34 13.25 4.31
CA LEU A 256 -29.44 12.30 4.23
C LEU A 256 -30.45 12.66 5.32
N SER A 257 -31.69 12.90 4.91
CA SER A 257 -32.87 12.90 5.78
C SER A 257 -33.79 11.79 5.33
N VAL A 258 -34.10 10.83 6.20
CA VAL A 258 -34.94 9.69 5.85
C VAL A 258 -35.90 9.36 6.97
N ASP A 259 -37.17 9.24 6.60
CA ASP A 259 -38.26 8.86 7.49
C ASP A 259 -38.61 7.41 7.18
N ILE A 260 -38.61 6.56 8.21
CA ILE A 260 -38.85 5.13 8.09
C ILE A 260 -39.96 4.68 9.03
N VAL A 261 -40.60 3.56 8.67
CA VAL A 261 -41.50 2.83 9.57
C VAL A 261 -40.80 1.57 10.01
N MET A 262 -40.83 1.33 11.32
CA MET A 262 -40.28 0.13 11.93
C MET A 262 -41.37 -0.95 12.01
N GLU A 263 -41.03 -2.18 11.63
CA GLU A 263 -41.85 -3.36 11.92
C GLU A 263 -41.80 -3.69 13.42
N ARG A 264 -40.62 -3.50 14.01
CA ARG A 264 -40.35 -3.65 15.44
C ARG A 264 -39.42 -2.52 15.87
N LEU A 265 -39.84 -1.79 16.90
CA LEU A 265 -39.10 -0.67 17.48
C LEU A 265 -38.84 -0.95 18.96
N ASP A 266 -37.59 -0.83 19.35
CA ASP A 266 -37.10 -1.01 20.71
C ASP A 266 -36.23 0.19 21.11
N ALA A 267 -36.19 0.52 22.42
CA ALA A 267 -35.43 1.64 22.96
C ALA A 267 -33.92 1.57 22.63
N SER A 268 -33.38 0.38 22.37
CA SER A 268 -32.00 0.16 21.92
C SER A 268 -31.64 0.90 20.64
N LEU A 269 -32.61 1.31 19.81
CA LEU A 269 -32.38 2.11 18.61
C LEU A 269 -31.70 3.45 18.92
N ALA A 270 -31.93 4.01 20.12
CA ALA A 270 -31.24 5.23 20.56
C ALA A 270 -29.71 5.06 20.54
N ASN A 271 -29.20 3.84 20.80
CA ASN A 271 -27.77 3.53 20.83
C ASN A 271 -27.22 3.05 19.47
N ALA A 272 -27.99 3.20 18.38
CA ALA A 272 -27.54 2.81 17.06
C ALA A 272 -26.32 3.65 16.64
N GLN A 273 -25.44 3.01 15.88
CA GLN A 273 -24.20 3.60 15.38
C GLN A 273 -24.14 3.45 13.87
N ALA A 274 -23.77 4.52 13.18
CA ALA A 274 -23.47 4.45 11.76
C ALA A 274 -22.01 4.05 11.54
N LEU A 275 -21.80 3.20 10.54
CA LEU A 275 -20.50 2.80 10.03
C LEU A 275 -20.27 3.50 8.69
N ILE A 276 -19.28 4.39 8.63
CA ILE A 276 -18.90 5.04 7.39
C ILE A 276 -17.65 4.35 6.86
N THR A 277 -17.67 4.00 5.58
CA THR A 277 -16.55 3.37 4.88
C THR A 277 -16.24 4.16 3.63
N PHE A 278 -14.96 4.48 3.45
CA PHE A 278 -14.50 5.08 2.21
C PHE A 278 -13.10 4.67 1.77
N THR A 279 -12.82 4.88 0.49
CA THR A 279 -11.50 4.73 -0.12
C THR A 279 -11.05 6.05 -0.73
N SER A 280 -9.75 6.35 -0.68
CA SER A 280 -9.16 7.53 -1.31
C SER A 280 -7.90 7.19 -2.10
N ALA A 281 -7.71 7.89 -3.22
CA ALA A 281 -6.47 7.83 -4.02
C ALA A 281 -5.32 8.66 -3.41
N SER A 282 -5.56 9.36 -2.29
CA SER A 282 -4.55 10.17 -1.61
C SER A 282 -4.24 9.63 -0.21
N SER A 283 -2.97 9.78 0.19
CA SER A 283 -2.53 9.50 1.56
C SER A 283 -2.93 10.63 2.51
N MET A 284 -3.35 10.25 3.72
CA MET A 284 -3.65 11.14 4.84
C MET A 284 -2.38 11.73 5.48
N SER A 285 -1.32 10.95 5.63
CA SER A 285 -0.04 11.45 6.16
C SER A 285 0.78 12.24 5.14
N GLY A 286 0.48 12.09 3.85
CA GLY A 286 1.34 12.61 2.79
C GLY A 286 2.70 11.90 2.75
N ALA A 287 2.74 10.64 3.21
CA ALA A 287 3.91 9.78 3.12
C ALA A 287 4.34 9.65 1.66
N HIS A 288 5.61 9.93 1.42
CA HIS A 288 6.23 9.82 0.11
C HIS A 288 7.67 9.37 0.29
N LEU A 289 8.19 8.67 -0.72
CA LEU A 289 9.60 8.30 -0.78
C LEU A 289 10.28 9.04 -1.93
N SER A 290 11.52 9.42 -1.69
CA SER A 290 12.43 9.97 -2.69
C SER A 290 13.75 9.18 -2.69
N LEU A 291 14.42 9.13 -3.84
CA LEU A 291 15.76 8.53 -3.96
C LEU A 291 16.79 9.62 -3.65
N LEU A 292 17.66 9.38 -2.67
CA LEU A 292 18.67 10.37 -2.24
C LEU A 292 19.94 10.38 -3.11
N GLN A 293 20.08 9.44 -4.03
CA GLN A 293 21.25 9.34 -4.91
C GLN A 293 20.79 9.07 -6.35
N PRO A 294 21.56 9.51 -7.36
CA PRO A 294 21.36 9.07 -8.74
C PRO A 294 21.68 7.58 -8.83
N THR A 295 20.68 6.75 -8.55
CA THR A 295 20.78 5.30 -8.65
C THR A 295 20.38 4.83 -10.04
N GLU A 296 20.79 3.60 -10.37
CA GLU A 296 20.33 2.88 -11.57
C GLU A 296 18.81 2.62 -11.54
N PHE A 297 18.15 2.84 -10.39
CA PHE A 297 16.73 2.58 -10.19
C PHE A 297 15.81 3.71 -10.65
N LYS A 298 14.63 3.33 -11.14
CA LYS A 298 13.47 4.22 -11.32
C LYS A 298 12.53 4.02 -10.13
N LEU A 299 12.19 5.10 -9.41
CA LEU A 299 11.19 5.06 -8.34
C LEU A 299 9.80 5.30 -8.90
N VAL A 300 8.84 4.47 -8.48
CA VAL A 300 7.41 4.66 -8.73
C VAL A 300 6.70 4.58 -7.39
N SER A 301 5.94 5.63 -7.05
CA SER A 301 5.20 5.70 -5.80
C SER A 301 3.71 5.58 -6.10
N THR A 302 3.04 4.67 -5.41
CA THR A 302 1.59 4.54 -5.39
C THR A 302 1.11 4.73 -3.95
N SER A 303 0.05 5.53 -3.78
CA SER A 303 -0.54 5.78 -2.47
C SER A 303 -2.01 5.42 -2.51
N GLU A 304 -2.47 4.64 -1.55
CA GLU A 304 -3.86 4.20 -1.48
C GLU A 304 -4.34 4.19 -0.02
N LEU A 305 -5.40 4.96 0.25
CA LEU A 305 -6.17 4.79 1.47
C LEU A 305 -7.19 3.68 1.23
N LYS A 306 -6.89 2.48 1.76
CA LYS A 306 -7.63 1.25 1.42
C LYS A 306 -8.92 1.08 2.19
N SER A 307 -9.01 1.58 3.41
CA SER A 307 -10.19 1.37 4.23
C SER A 307 -10.25 2.39 5.36
N SER A 308 -11.46 2.77 5.73
CA SER A 308 -11.71 3.53 6.94
C SER A 308 -12.84 2.87 7.72
N SER A 309 -12.66 2.76 9.03
CA SER A 309 -13.68 2.25 9.94
C SER A 309 -14.13 3.40 10.82
N TYR A 310 -15.14 4.12 10.37
CA TYR A 310 -15.68 5.28 11.08
C TYR A 310 -16.92 4.83 11.83
N ARG A 311 -16.89 4.94 13.16
CA ARG A 311 -18.06 4.69 13.99
C ARG A 311 -18.61 6.03 14.46
N VAL A 312 -19.90 6.24 14.24
CA VAL A 312 -20.60 7.46 14.61
C VAL A 312 -21.75 7.09 15.51
N LEU A 313 -21.68 7.56 16.76
CA LEU A 313 -22.75 7.35 17.73
C LEU A 313 -23.89 8.34 17.45
N ASN A 314 -25.12 7.91 17.73
CA ASN A 314 -26.27 8.80 17.71
C ASN A 314 -26.05 9.95 18.72
N GLN A 315 -26.06 11.18 18.24
CA GLN A 315 -25.76 12.36 19.05
C GLN A 315 -26.97 12.85 19.87
N ASP A 316 -28.17 12.40 19.51
CA ASP A 316 -29.41 12.67 20.26
C ASP A 316 -29.64 11.62 21.37
N ALA A 317 -28.79 10.57 21.45
CA ALA A 317 -28.80 9.65 22.58
C ALA A 317 -28.32 10.40 23.82
N THR A 318 -29.22 10.67 24.77
CA THR A 318 -28.84 11.16 26.08
C THR A 318 -27.84 10.19 26.68
N ASP A 319 -26.67 10.72 27.05
CA ASP A 319 -25.62 9.93 27.70
C ASP A 319 -26.21 9.28 28.95
N PHE A 320 -26.34 7.95 28.95
CA PHE A 320 -26.51 7.22 30.20
C PHE A 320 -25.22 7.44 31.01
N VAL A 321 -25.34 8.18 32.12
CA VAL A 321 -24.33 8.32 33.17
C VAL A 321 -24.05 6.95 33.80
#